data_AF-A0A955YX31-F1
#
_entry.id   AF-A0A955YX31-F1
#
_cell.length_a   1.000
_cell.length_b   1.000
_cell.length_c   1.000
_cell.angle_alpha   90.00
_cell.angle_beta   90.00
_cell.angle_gamma   90.00
#
_symmetry.space_group_name_H-M   'P 1'
#
loop_
_entity.id
_entity.type
_entity.pdbx_description
1 polymer ?
#
loop_
_entity_poly.entity_id
_entity_poly.type
_entity_poly.pdbx_seq_one_letter_code
_entity_poly.pdbx_strand_id
1 'polypeptide(L)'
;MDPCARTFGRIAVAVVLFGVPIASAVQPANAQAPLLDNLGGSQGFGSHCLGPGDDGSSEAIPVDDTFPQGLRFFGARFHELFVNINGNVSFGAPSPDYTPVPFPVAARATIAPYWADIDTRAPECGIMDFEELGPCENPMDNGVWWHLDEQRFVVTWDRVGYYQCSTDARMRFQLILSPSGCTAGGDFDVEFRFAECGWTTGDASGGKGGTGGIPAQSGFDAGNLEDFVEIMGSRTGEIATILCNQSNVEERGVWRFQVRTGEVLCPEGGSTCETELPGACRAGRRQCGGSGVACNPVLEPTDERCDGIDNDCDGETDEGGAVCRDFEACVRGTCERFCFEGGCPEGYVCGENETCGEDSCAGISCKIGMVCAGGACVDACDGVLCPGTQICLAGRCIDGCLGVTCDPDCAVCDRGQCVPRCVPGECGDEERCEGGLCVDKACAGMACAEGLVCRDGQCADPCENALCPQGDVCALGQCIPAEEWTRRASGEIFCRTPECDPGSTLCAAAAPGARTRPGTARPGRYPPPGTSVLTLLVLLGLGTRRHRHLARLRDKH
;
A
#
# COMPACT_ATOMS: atom_id res chain seq x y z
N MET A 1 22.51 -73.07 49.66
CA MET A 1 23.01 -73.04 48.26
C MET A 1 21.78 -73.07 47.38
N ASP A 2 21.30 -71.90 47.01
CA ASP A 2 19.96 -71.68 46.44
C ASP A 2 19.86 -72.04 44.96
N PRO A 3 18.76 -72.69 44.55
CA PRO A 3 18.24 -72.54 43.20
C PRO A 3 16.75 -72.15 43.17
N CYS A 4 16.37 -71.52 42.06
CA CYS A 4 15.00 -71.30 41.55
C CYS A 4 14.13 -70.21 42.21
N ALA A 5 14.12 -69.02 41.59
CA ALA A 5 12.96 -68.13 41.61
C ALA A 5 12.48 -67.86 40.17
N ARG A 6 11.22 -68.22 39.93
CA ARG A 6 10.49 -68.08 38.66
C ARG A 6 10.13 -66.61 38.40
N THR A 7 10.38 -66.12 37.20
CA THR A 7 9.91 -64.82 36.72
C THR A 7 8.43 -64.91 36.37
N PHE A 8 7.57 -64.23 37.13
CA PHE A 8 6.18 -63.96 36.75
C PHE A 8 6.12 -62.62 35.98
N GLY A 9 5.71 -62.67 34.72
CA GLY A 9 5.42 -61.48 33.93
C GLY A 9 4.19 -60.74 34.44
N ARG A 10 4.34 -59.43 34.71
CA ARG A 10 3.21 -58.53 34.97
C ARG A 10 2.75 -57.96 33.62
N ILE A 11 1.54 -58.32 33.20
CA ILE A 11 0.83 -57.65 32.12
C ILE A 11 0.31 -56.32 32.69
N ALA A 12 0.87 -55.20 32.23
CA ALA A 12 0.32 -53.88 32.49
C ALA A 12 -0.82 -53.63 31.50
N VAL A 13 -2.05 -53.56 32.01
CA VAL A 13 -3.21 -53.09 31.24
C VAL A 13 -3.13 -51.57 31.20
N ALA A 14 -2.79 -51.02 30.04
CA ALA A 14 -2.86 -49.59 29.79
C ALA A 14 -4.34 -49.19 29.65
N VAL A 15 -4.89 -48.53 30.66
CA VAL A 15 -6.18 -47.84 30.55
C VAL A 15 -5.92 -46.55 29.78
N VAL A 16 -6.27 -46.55 28.50
CA VAL A 16 -6.31 -45.32 27.68
C VAL A 16 -7.54 -44.54 28.13
N LEU A 17 -7.33 -43.56 29.02
CA LEU A 17 -8.32 -42.52 29.29
C LEU A 17 -8.39 -41.64 28.03
N PHE A 18 -9.46 -41.79 27.26
CA PHE A 18 -9.84 -40.78 26.26
C PHE A 18 -10.14 -39.49 27.03
N GLY A 19 -9.19 -38.56 27.01
CA GLY A 19 -9.42 -37.20 27.50
C GLY A 19 -10.54 -36.58 26.68
N VAL A 20 -11.63 -36.22 27.36
CA VAL A 20 -12.64 -35.32 26.80
C VAL A 20 -11.92 -33.99 26.50
N PRO A 21 -12.02 -33.43 25.28
CA PRO A 21 -11.50 -32.09 25.04
C PRO A 21 -12.23 -31.13 25.97
N ILE A 22 -11.52 -30.56 26.93
CA ILE A 22 -12.03 -29.48 27.76
C ILE A 22 -12.16 -28.30 26.81
N ALA A 23 -13.39 -27.86 26.54
CA ALA A 23 -13.63 -26.60 25.87
C ALA A 23 -12.91 -25.52 26.68
N SER A 24 -11.92 -24.86 26.07
CA SER A 24 -11.28 -23.69 26.66
C SER A 24 -12.36 -22.64 26.85
N ALA A 25 -12.82 -22.46 28.08
CA ALA A 25 -13.63 -21.30 28.43
C ALA A 25 -12.77 -20.06 28.15
N VAL A 26 -13.30 -19.11 27.38
CA VAL A 26 -12.71 -17.77 27.30
C VAL A 26 -12.68 -17.26 28.73
N GLN A 27 -11.49 -17.07 29.29
CA GLN A 27 -11.38 -16.38 30.56
C GLN A 27 -11.73 -14.92 30.28
N PRO A 28 -12.70 -14.32 30.98
CA PRO A 28 -13.02 -12.92 30.79
C PRO A 28 -11.75 -12.09 30.95
N ALA A 29 -11.34 -11.43 29.86
CA ALA A 29 -10.18 -10.58 29.84
C ALA A 29 -10.63 -9.18 30.22
N ASN A 30 -10.18 -8.70 31.38
CA ASN A 30 -10.29 -7.29 31.72
C ASN A 30 -9.07 -6.60 31.13
N ALA A 31 -9.30 -5.82 30.08
CA ALA A 31 -8.27 -4.96 29.52
C ALA A 31 -8.09 -3.72 30.40
N GLN A 32 -6.94 -3.07 30.25
CA GLN A 32 -6.61 -1.86 31.01
C GLN A 32 -6.92 -0.58 30.24
N ALA A 33 -7.37 -0.65 28.98
CA ALA A 33 -7.67 0.54 28.19
C ALA A 33 -8.96 1.20 28.72
N PRO A 34 -8.87 2.37 29.36
CA PRO A 34 -10.07 3.09 29.79
C PRO A 34 -10.80 3.60 28.55
N LEU A 35 -12.13 3.48 28.56
CA LEU A 35 -13.01 4.12 27.58
C LEU A 35 -13.09 5.62 27.88
N LEU A 36 -13.30 6.43 26.85
CA LEU A 36 -13.55 7.87 26.99
C LEU A 36 -14.99 8.08 27.47
N ASP A 37 -15.17 8.55 28.72
CA ASP A 37 -16.46 8.64 29.42
C ASP A 37 -16.85 10.08 29.82
N ASN A 38 -16.13 11.08 29.31
CA ASN A 38 -16.37 12.50 29.55
C ASN A 38 -16.93 13.24 28.32
N LEU A 39 -17.72 12.54 27.52
CA LEU A 39 -18.31 13.01 26.25
C LEU A 39 -19.74 13.58 26.41
N GLY A 40 -20.23 13.66 27.65
CA GLY A 40 -21.60 14.11 27.94
C GLY A 40 -22.64 12.99 27.82
N GLY A 41 -23.92 13.37 27.89
CA GLY A 41 -25.02 12.40 28.02
C GLY A 41 -25.10 11.77 29.42
N SER A 42 -26.09 10.90 29.63
CA SER A 42 -26.36 10.29 30.94
C SER A 42 -25.30 9.25 31.36
N GLN A 43 -24.65 8.59 30.40
CA GLN A 43 -23.60 7.60 30.62
C GLN A 43 -22.18 8.14 30.40
N GLY A 44 -22.03 9.39 29.96
CA GLY A 44 -20.72 9.96 29.64
C GLY A 44 -20.16 9.62 28.26
N PHE A 45 -20.87 8.81 27.46
CA PHE A 45 -20.45 8.38 26.12
C PHE A 45 -21.05 9.18 24.95
N GLY A 46 -21.74 10.28 25.26
CA GLY A 46 -22.48 11.09 24.28
C GLY A 46 -23.99 11.08 24.52
N SER A 47 -24.69 12.02 23.90
CA SER A 47 -26.14 12.17 24.01
C SER A 47 -26.95 11.39 22.97
N HIS A 48 -26.28 10.77 22.00
CA HIS A 48 -26.93 9.97 20.97
C HIS A 48 -26.76 8.48 21.24
N CYS A 49 -27.76 7.68 20.85
CA CYS A 49 -27.75 6.25 21.08
C CYS A 49 -28.68 5.51 20.12
N LEU A 50 -28.38 4.23 19.87
CA LEU A 50 -29.34 3.29 19.28
C LEU A 50 -30.18 2.76 20.42
N GLY A 51 -31.50 2.74 20.31
CA GLY A 51 -32.31 2.11 21.34
C GLY A 51 -32.13 0.59 21.39
N PRO A 52 -32.70 -0.08 22.41
CA PRO A 52 -32.58 -1.52 22.57
C PRO A 52 -33.06 -2.27 21.33
N GLY A 53 -32.22 -3.17 20.84
CA GLY A 53 -32.44 -3.93 19.60
C GLY A 53 -31.45 -5.08 19.42
N ASP A 54 -31.73 -5.87 18.40
CA ASP A 54 -30.95 -7.05 18.00
C ASP A 54 -30.12 -6.72 16.77
N ASP A 55 -30.82 -6.50 15.67
CA ASP A 55 -30.29 -5.99 14.44
C ASP A 55 -30.85 -4.59 14.23
N GLY A 56 -29.97 -3.63 14.01
CA GLY A 56 -30.40 -2.27 13.76
C GLY A 56 -29.24 -1.30 13.61
N SER A 57 -29.56 -0.18 12.98
CA SER A 57 -28.60 0.85 12.61
C SER A 57 -29.19 2.23 12.87
N SER A 58 -28.32 3.22 13.05
CA SER A 58 -28.74 4.61 13.05
C SER A 58 -29.28 5.01 11.67
N GLU A 59 -29.97 6.14 11.61
CA GLU A 59 -30.05 6.92 10.37
C GLU A 59 -28.63 7.34 9.93
N ALA A 60 -28.50 7.86 8.71
CA ALA A 60 -27.23 8.41 8.23
C ALA A 60 -26.77 9.55 9.16
N ILE A 61 -25.56 9.44 9.69
CA ILE A 61 -24.95 10.44 10.56
C ILE A 61 -24.00 11.29 9.72
N PRO A 62 -24.29 12.57 9.47
CA PRO A 62 -23.35 13.48 8.81
C PRO A 62 -22.10 13.64 9.68
N VAL A 63 -20.94 13.61 9.04
CA VAL A 63 -19.64 13.72 9.74
C VAL A 63 -18.88 15.00 9.38
N ASP A 64 -19.46 15.87 8.53
CA ASP A 64 -18.80 17.06 7.98
C ASP A 64 -18.35 18.07 9.05
N ASP A 65 -19.05 18.16 10.18
CA ASP A 65 -18.67 19.06 11.27
C ASP A 65 -17.33 18.67 11.92
N THR A 66 -16.98 17.39 11.86
CA THR A 66 -15.69 16.85 12.34
C THR A 66 -14.70 16.66 11.19
N PHE A 67 -15.19 16.21 10.04
CA PHE A 67 -14.41 15.91 8.84
C PHE A 67 -14.94 16.74 7.66
N PRO A 68 -14.58 18.04 7.55
CA PRO A 68 -15.15 18.93 6.54
C PRO A 68 -14.89 18.52 5.08
N GLN A 69 -13.90 17.67 4.85
CA GLN A 69 -13.59 17.10 3.53
C GLN A 69 -14.18 15.71 3.34
N GLY A 70 -14.99 15.21 4.29
CA GLY A 70 -15.39 13.81 4.38
C GLY A 70 -14.23 12.88 4.76
N LEU A 71 -14.58 11.62 5.01
CA LEU A 71 -13.66 10.51 5.30
C LEU A 71 -13.25 9.86 3.98
N ARG A 72 -11.96 9.90 3.63
CA ARG A 72 -11.44 9.16 2.48
C ARG A 72 -11.06 7.76 2.93
N PHE A 73 -11.76 6.74 2.44
CA PHE A 73 -11.63 5.36 2.88
C PHE A 73 -11.73 4.42 1.68
N PHE A 74 -10.67 3.64 1.44
CA PHE A 74 -10.42 2.76 0.28
C PHE A 74 -10.79 3.40 -1.06
N GLY A 75 -10.18 4.56 -1.35
CA GLY A 75 -10.39 5.29 -2.61
C GLY A 75 -11.72 6.05 -2.71
N ALA A 76 -12.73 5.72 -1.91
CA ALA A 76 -13.99 6.45 -1.83
C ALA A 76 -13.94 7.59 -0.80
N ARG A 77 -14.89 8.53 -0.91
CA ARG A 77 -15.04 9.66 0.03
C ARG A 77 -16.46 9.66 0.60
N PHE A 78 -16.57 9.63 1.92
CA PHE A 78 -17.84 9.52 2.65
C PHE A 78 -18.08 10.74 3.53
N HIS A 79 -19.26 11.34 3.41
CA HIS A 79 -19.71 12.48 4.22
C HIS A 79 -20.69 12.08 5.33
N GLU A 80 -21.00 10.80 5.38
CA GLU A 80 -21.90 10.20 6.36
C GLU A 80 -21.48 8.76 6.65
N LEU A 81 -21.89 8.26 7.81
CA LEU A 81 -21.74 6.86 8.22
C LEU A 81 -22.96 6.39 9.00
N PHE A 82 -23.04 5.10 9.25
CA PHE A 82 -24.09 4.45 10.03
C PHE A 82 -23.45 3.71 11.21
N VAL A 83 -23.99 3.90 12.41
CA VAL A 83 -23.62 3.11 13.60
C VAL A 83 -24.52 1.89 13.66
N ASN A 84 -23.96 0.70 13.82
CA ASN A 84 -24.70 -0.56 13.82
C ASN A 84 -24.62 -1.25 15.20
N ILE A 85 -25.71 -1.89 15.63
CA ILE A 85 -25.74 -2.64 16.91
C ILE A 85 -24.64 -3.68 16.96
N ASN A 86 -24.46 -4.41 15.86
CA ASN A 86 -23.51 -5.50 15.70
C ASN A 86 -22.04 -5.07 15.67
N GLY A 87 -21.67 -3.93 16.27
CA GLY A 87 -20.27 -3.66 16.65
C GLY A 87 -19.38 -3.12 15.53
N ASN A 88 -19.99 -2.53 14.50
CA ASN A 88 -19.29 -1.88 13.40
C ASN A 88 -19.95 -0.54 13.01
N VAL A 89 -19.22 0.26 12.24
CA VAL A 89 -19.80 1.36 11.46
C VAL A 89 -19.68 1.05 9.98
N SER A 90 -20.67 1.47 9.21
CA SER A 90 -20.70 1.25 7.76
C SER A 90 -20.91 2.53 6.98
N PHE A 91 -20.52 2.52 5.70
CA PHE A 91 -20.66 3.67 4.81
C PHE A 91 -21.64 3.39 3.67
N GLY A 92 -22.34 4.43 3.20
CA GLY A 92 -23.31 4.37 2.10
C GLY A 92 -24.65 3.70 2.43
N ALA A 93 -24.69 2.71 3.33
CA ALA A 93 -25.91 2.07 3.80
C ALA A 93 -25.77 1.42 5.20
N PRO A 94 -26.88 1.25 5.96
CA PRO A 94 -26.91 0.59 7.28
C PRO A 94 -26.73 -0.93 7.22
N SER A 95 -26.04 -1.54 8.20
CA SER A 95 -25.68 -2.97 8.20
C SER A 95 -26.73 -3.90 8.82
N PRO A 96 -27.37 -4.79 8.03
CA PRO A 96 -28.31 -5.77 8.57
C PRO A 96 -27.64 -7.08 9.01
N ASP A 97 -26.37 -7.30 8.66
CA ASP A 97 -25.73 -8.61 8.87
C ASP A 97 -25.23 -8.78 10.31
N TYR A 98 -25.58 -9.91 10.92
CA TYR A 98 -25.22 -10.28 12.30
C TYR A 98 -24.14 -11.36 12.38
N THR A 99 -24.18 -12.36 11.47
CA THR A 99 -23.14 -13.39 11.40
C THR A 99 -21.95 -12.90 10.58
N PRO A 100 -20.74 -12.79 11.16
CA PRO A 100 -19.61 -12.23 10.45
C PRO A 100 -19.15 -13.09 9.27
N VAL A 101 -19.09 -12.48 8.09
CA VAL A 101 -18.39 -13.02 6.91
C VAL A 101 -16.94 -12.53 6.90
N PRO A 102 -15.98 -13.28 6.31
CA PRO A 102 -14.60 -12.81 6.26
C PRO A 102 -14.52 -11.58 5.34
N PHE A 103 -13.69 -10.61 5.71
CA PHE A 103 -13.29 -9.57 4.77
C PHE A 103 -12.41 -10.18 3.67
N PRO A 104 -12.51 -9.73 2.40
CA PRO A 104 -13.28 -8.58 1.90
C PRO A 104 -14.71 -8.92 1.41
N VAL A 105 -15.31 -10.03 1.85
CA VAL A 105 -16.58 -10.55 1.28
C VAL A 105 -17.80 -9.73 1.70
N ALA A 106 -17.67 -8.81 2.66
CA ALA A 106 -18.76 -7.91 3.00
C ALA A 106 -18.90 -6.88 1.88
N ALA A 107 -20.01 -6.86 1.14
CA ALA A 107 -20.21 -5.98 -0.01
C ALA A 107 -20.41 -4.48 0.36
N ARG A 108 -19.80 -4.02 1.45
CA ARG A 108 -19.90 -2.64 1.93
C ARG A 108 -18.70 -2.21 2.76
N ALA A 109 -18.23 -1.01 2.46
CA ALA A 109 -17.23 -0.30 3.24
C ALA A 109 -17.61 -0.23 4.73
N THR A 110 -16.77 -0.79 5.59
CA THR A 110 -17.06 -1.01 7.01
C THR A 110 -15.78 -0.84 7.86
N ILE A 111 -15.91 -0.23 9.04
CA ILE A 111 -14.90 -0.26 10.11
C ILE A 111 -15.50 -1.02 11.27
N ALA A 112 -14.92 -2.17 11.61
CA ALA A 112 -15.42 -3.10 12.61
C ALA A 112 -14.39 -3.27 13.72
N PRO A 113 -14.50 -2.54 14.86
CA PRO A 113 -13.76 -2.90 16.06
C PRO A 113 -14.09 -4.32 16.51
N TYR A 114 -15.37 -4.71 16.45
CA TYR A 114 -15.82 -6.02 16.89
C TYR A 114 -17.17 -6.35 16.27
N TRP A 115 -17.17 -6.82 15.02
CA TRP A 115 -18.41 -7.22 14.35
C TRP A 115 -18.85 -8.61 14.79
N ALA A 116 -19.97 -8.66 15.51
CA ALA A 116 -20.60 -9.90 15.97
C ALA A 116 -22.09 -9.67 16.23
N ASP A 117 -22.80 -10.76 16.47
CA ASP A 117 -24.23 -10.84 16.76
C ASP A 117 -24.53 -10.33 18.19
N ILE A 118 -24.63 -9.00 18.32
CA ILE A 118 -24.80 -8.26 19.57
C ILE A 118 -26.29 -8.06 19.84
N ASP A 119 -26.69 -8.27 21.10
CA ASP A 119 -28.08 -8.08 21.51
C ASP A 119 -28.19 -7.11 22.69
N THR A 120 -28.79 -5.96 22.42
CA THR A 120 -28.99 -4.88 23.40
C THR A 120 -30.37 -4.86 24.05
N ARG A 121 -31.23 -5.86 23.73
CA ARG A 121 -32.63 -5.88 24.21
C ARG A 121 -32.80 -6.23 25.69
N ALA A 122 -31.86 -7.00 26.25
CA ALA A 122 -32.09 -7.76 27.48
C ALA A 122 -32.59 -6.90 28.65
N PRO A 123 -33.67 -7.31 29.33
CA PRO A 123 -33.58 -8.29 30.42
C PRO A 123 -34.31 -9.58 30.04
N GLU A 124 -33.53 -10.53 29.49
CA GLU A 124 -33.91 -11.86 29.01
C GLU A 124 -35.26 -11.94 28.24
N CYS A 125 -35.52 -10.90 27.46
CA CYS A 125 -36.40 -10.79 26.29
C CYS A 125 -37.77 -11.49 26.30
N GLY A 126 -38.80 -10.70 26.64
CA GLY A 126 -40.14 -10.77 26.05
C GLY A 126 -41.05 -9.68 26.64
N ILE A 127 -42.18 -9.23 26.05
CA ILE A 127 -42.44 -8.96 24.62
C ILE A 127 -41.93 -7.53 24.38
N MET A 128 -40.88 -7.41 23.58
CA MET A 128 -40.66 -6.24 22.76
C MET A 128 -40.35 -6.80 21.38
N ASP A 129 -41.42 -7.13 20.64
CA ASP A 129 -41.40 -7.32 19.19
C ASP A 129 -41.04 -5.96 18.58
N PHE A 130 -39.77 -5.62 18.66
CA PHE A 130 -39.23 -4.52 17.91
C PHE A 130 -38.84 -5.10 16.56
N GLU A 131 -39.80 -5.05 15.62
CA GLU A 131 -39.46 -5.01 14.19
C GLU A 131 -38.60 -3.76 13.86
N GLU A 132 -38.53 -2.78 14.78
CA GLU A 132 -37.77 -1.51 14.67
C GLU A 132 -37.04 -1.18 15.98
N LEU A 133 -35.86 -0.55 15.91
CA LEU A 133 -35.09 -0.09 17.08
C LEU A 133 -35.94 0.61 18.14
N GLY A 134 -35.70 0.30 19.41
CA GLY A 134 -36.33 1.02 20.52
C GLY A 134 -35.99 2.52 20.55
N PRO A 135 -36.66 3.31 21.42
CA PRO A 135 -36.28 4.70 21.64
C PRO A 135 -34.84 4.77 22.21
N CYS A 136 -34.17 5.91 21.98
CA CYS A 136 -32.84 6.18 22.56
C CYS A 136 -32.93 6.39 24.09
N GLU A 137 -33.19 5.30 24.79
CA GLU A 137 -33.35 5.14 26.24
C GLU A 137 -32.67 3.83 26.66
N ASN A 138 -31.41 3.66 26.27
CA ASN A 138 -30.67 2.43 26.56
C ASN A 138 -30.61 2.13 28.06
N PRO A 139 -30.68 0.84 28.44
CA PRO A 139 -30.38 0.44 29.80
C PRO A 139 -28.96 0.91 30.15
N MET A 140 -28.74 1.23 31.43
CA MET A 140 -27.44 1.73 31.89
C MET A 140 -26.30 0.74 31.61
N ASP A 141 -26.58 -0.53 31.32
CA ASP A 141 -25.60 -1.62 31.26
C ASP A 141 -25.75 -2.57 30.07
N ASN A 142 -26.37 -2.12 28.96
CA ASN A 142 -26.39 -2.85 27.68
C ASN A 142 -26.79 -1.93 26.52
N GLY A 143 -25.84 -1.21 25.91
CA GLY A 143 -26.21 -0.27 24.86
C GLY A 143 -25.11 0.24 23.95
N VAL A 144 -25.53 1.05 22.98
CA VAL A 144 -24.68 1.68 21.98
C VAL A 144 -24.89 3.19 21.99
N TRP A 145 -23.83 3.95 22.20
CA TRP A 145 -23.83 5.41 22.24
C TRP A 145 -22.84 5.99 21.25
N TRP A 146 -23.08 7.22 20.80
CA TRP A 146 -22.06 7.97 20.07
C TRP A 146 -22.04 9.45 20.41
N HIS A 147 -20.88 10.04 20.11
CA HIS A 147 -20.56 11.45 20.28
C HIS A 147 -19.82 11.95 19.05
N LEU A 148 -20.10 13.18 18.65
CA LEU A 148 -19.42 13.87 17.55
C LEU A 148 -19.13 15.31 18.02
N ASP A 149 -17.89 15.75 17.86
CA ASP A 149 -17.47 17.15 18.01
C ASP A 149 -16.40 17.49 16.96
N GLU A 150 -15.93 18.74 16.91
CA GLU A 150 -14.95 19.21 15.92
C GLU A 150 -13.62 18.41 15.92
N GLN A 151 -13.32 17.63 16.96
CA GLN A 151 -12.07 16.90 17.10
C GLN A 151 -12.21 15.40 16.84
N ARG A 152 -13.41 14.84 16.98
CA ARG A 152 -13.59 13.38 16.91
C ARG A 152 -15.04 12.93 16.77
N PHE A 153 -15.18 11.76 16.17
CA PHE A 153 -16.36 10.91 16.26
C PHE A 153 -16.03 9.70 17.15
N VAL A 154 -16.88 9.41 18.13
CA VAL A 154 -16.70 8.30 19.07
C VAL A 154 -17.95 7.46 19.13
N VAL A 155 -17.83 6.15 18.95
CA VAL A 155 -18.90 5.17 19.17
C VAL A 155 -18.51 4.25 20.30
N THR A 156 -19.43 3.98 21.21
CA THR A 156 -19.23 3.12 22.38
C THR A 156 -20.27 2.02 22.42
N TRP A 157 -19.81 0.76 22.43
CA TRP A 157 -20.60 -0.40 22.79
C TRP A 157 -20.28 -0.75 24.24
N ASP A 158 -21.13 -0.32 25.18
CA ASP A 158 -20.86 -0.44 26.61
C ASP A 158 -21.70 -1.56 27.23
N ARG A 159 -20.99 -2.59 27.71
CA ARG A 159 -21.53 -3.79 28.34
C ARG A 159 -22.56 -4.47 27.45
N VAL A 160 -22.20 -4.66 26.18
CA VAL A 160 -23.08 -5.35 25.24
C VAL A 160 -23.04 -6.87 25.43
N GLY A 161 -24.22 -7.48 25.40
CA GLY A 161 -24.42 -8.94 25.41
C GLY A 161 -24.38 -9.55 24.01
N TYR A 162 -24.38 -10.87 23.95
CA TYR A 162 -24.47 -11.63 22.70
C TYR A 162 -25.89 -12.17 22.50
N TYR A 163 -26.28 -12.39 21.25
CA TYR A 163 -27.54 -13.05 20.94
C TYR A 163 -27.59 -14.46 21.55
N GLN A 164 -28.68 -14.93 22.16
CA GLN A 164 -30.00 -14.30 22.25
C GLN A 164 -30.24 -13.72 23.65
N CYS A 165 -30.17 -12.41 23.77
CA CYS A 165 -30.44 -11.65 25.00
C CYS A 165 -29.57 -12.05 26.19
N SER A 166 -28.34 -12.48 25.93
CA SER A 166 -27.47 -13.04 26.95
C SER A 166 -26.77 -11.96 27.75
N THR A 167 -26.94 -12.07 29.07
CA THR A 167 -26.40 -11.13 30.06
C THR A 167 -25.38 -11.79 31.01
N ASP A 168 -24.82 -12.94 30.67
CA ASP A 168 -23.81 -13.65 31.47
C ASP A 168 -22.35 -13.33 31.09
N ALA A 169 -22.10 -12.82 29.89
CA ALA A 169 -20.82 -12.30 29.44
C ALA A 169 -20.96 -10.93 28.76
N ARG A 170 -19.93 -10.09 28.78
CA ARG A 170 -19.98 -8.71 28.25
C ARG A 170 -18.81 -8.34 27.37
N MET A 171 -19.07 -7.43 26.44
CA MET A 171 -18.07 -6.67 25.70
C MET A 171 -18.20 -5.18 26.04
N ARG A 172 -17.07 -4.50 26.24
CA ARG A 172 -16.99 -3.03 26.39
C ARG A 172 -15.90 -2.50 25.48
N PHE A 173 -16.26 -1.75 24.45
CA PHE A 173 -15.30 -1.24 23.49
C PHE A 173 -15.74 0.07 22.82
N GLN A 174 -14.77 0.78 22.24
CA GLN A 174 -14.98 2.04 21.53
C GLN A 174 -14.29 2.04 20.17
N LEU A 175 -14.93 2.74 19.23
CA LEU A 175 -14.34 3.26 18.01
C LEU A 175 -14.15 4.77 18.15
N ILE A 176 -12.98 5.28 17.83
CA ILE A 176 -12.69 6.72 17.77
C ILE A 176 -12.14 7.02 16.37
N LEU A 177 -12.76 7.96 15.68
CA LEU A 177 -12.26 8.55 14.45
C LEU A 177 -11.85 9.99 14.74
N SER A 178 -10.65 10.39 14.35
CA SER A 178 -10.14 11.76 14.55
C SER A 178 -9.58 12.31 13.25
N PRO A 179 -9.80 13.60 12.91
CA PRO A 179 -9.15 14.21 11.76
C PRO A 179 -7.63 14.16 11.93
N SER A 180 -6.92 13.77 10.86
CA SER A 180 -5.46 13.80 10.85
C SER A 180 -4.95 15.19 10.44
N GLY A 181 -3.67 15.47 10.66
CA GLY A 181 -3.06 16.78 10.31
C GLY A 181 -3.15 17.17 8.83
N CYS A 182 -3.36 16.20 7.93
CA CYS A 182 -3.60 16.40 6.49
C CYS A 182 -5.11 16.41 6.17
N THR A 183 -5.83 17.39 6.72
CA THR A 183 -7.30 17.46 6.61
C THR A 183 -7.84 17.72 5.19
N ALA A 184 -7.02 18.26 4.28
CA ALA A 184 -7.44 18.56 2.90
C ALA A 184 -7.83 17.31 2.09
N GLY A 185 -7.22 16.16 2.39
CA GLY A 185 -7.43 14.90 1.67
C GLY A 185 -8.56 14.03 2.22
N GLY A 186 -9.14 14.36 3.39
CA GLY A 186 -10.07 13.49 4.11
C GLY A 186 -9.40 12.36 4.90
N ASP A 187 -8.12 12.53 5.25
CA ASP A 187 -7.34 11.57 6.04
C ASP A 187 -7.73 11.63 7.51
N PHE A 188 -7.79 10.47 8.17
CA PHE A 188 -8.22 10.35 9.55
C PHE A 188 -7.48 9.24 10.29
N ASP A 189 -7.45 9.34 11.61
CA ASP A 189 -6.94 8.32 12.50
C ASP A 189 -8.08 7.51 13.08
N VAL A 190 -7.82 6.22 13.31
CA VAL A 190 -8.77 5.26 13.85
C VAL A 190 -8.16 4.66 15.11
N GLU A 191 -8.90 4.69 16.21
CA GLU A 191 -8.51 4.03 17.45
C GLU A 191 -9.63 3.11 17.93
N PHE A 192 -9.30 1.85 18.18
CA PHE A 192 -10.17 0.92 18.91
C PHE A 192 -9.68 0.82 20.35
N ARG A 193 -10.61 0.89 21.31
CA ARG A 193 -10.32 0.65 22.73
C ARG A 193 -11.17 -0.51 23.23
N PHE A 194 -10.58 -1.48 23.88
CA PHE A 194 -11.26 -2.60 24.53
C PHE A 194 -11.03 -2.51 26.03
N ALA A 195 -12.12 -2.43 26.81
CA ALA A 195 -12.06 -2.38 28.27
C ALA A 195 -12.46 -3.72 28.91
N GLU A 196 -13.35 -4.47 28.26
CA GLU A 196 -13.82 -5.78 28.72
C GLU A 196 -14.11 -6.68 27.53
N CYS A 197 -13.56 -7.90 27.54
CA CYS A 197 -13.83 -8.90 26.51
C CYS A 197 -14.23 -10.24 27.14
N GLY A 198 -15.53 -10.54 27.12
CA GLY A 198 -16.12 -11.70 27.80
C GLY A 198 -16.68 -12.79 26.89
N TRP A 199 -16.89 -12.52 25.60
CA TRP A 199 -17.47 -13.47 24.65
C TRP A 199 -16.86 -13.30 23.25
N THR A 200 -17.09 -14.27 22.37
CA THR A 200 -16.59 -14.31 20.98
C THR A 200 -17.66 -14.47 19.92
N THR A 201 -18.80 -15.09 20.25
CA THR A 201 -19.83 -15.46 19.26
C THR A 201 -21.25 -15.43 19.84
N GLY A 202 -22.23 -14.96 19.06
CA GLY A 202 -23.66 -15.10 19.36
C GLY A 202 -24.27 -16.44 18.95
N ASP A 203 -25.39 -16.80 19.56
CA ASP A 203 -26.02 -18.11 19.42
C ASP A 203 -26.52 -18.38 17.98
N ALA A 204 -27.04 -17.38 17.26
CA ALA A 204 -27.48 -17.55 15.87
C ALA A 204 -26.31 -17.74 14.91
N SER A 205 -25.12 -17.28 15.31
CA SER A 205 -23.85 -17.53 14.61
C SER A 205 -23.21 -18.89 14.96
N GLY A 206 -23.99 -19.80 15.56
CA GLY A 206 -23.57 -21.15 15.94
C GLY A 206 -22.83 -21.23 17.28
N GLY A 207 -22.81 -20.14 18.04
CA GLY A 207 -22.27 -20.08 19.38
C GLY A 207 -23.15 -20.78 20.41
N LYS A 208 -22.60 -20.99 21.61
CA LYS A 208 -23.33 -21.37 22.81
C LYS A 208 -22.61 -20.83 24.03
N GLY A 209 -23.30 -20.06 24.86
CA GLY A 209 -22.67 -19.46 26.04
C GLY A 209 -21.59 -18.44 25.67
N GLY A 210 -21.80 -17.71 24.57
CA GLY A 210 -20.91 -16.65 24.10
C GLY A 210 -19.66 -17.14 23.37
N THR A 211 -19.52 -18.43 23.09
CA THR A 211 -18.32 -19.01 22.44
C THR A 211 -18.69 -20.13 21.47
N GLY A 212 -17.74 -20.58 20.63
CA GLY A 212 -17.99 -21.54 19.55
C GLY A 212 -18.59 -20.87 18.31
N GLY A 213 -19.02 -21.62 17.29
CA GLY A 213 -19.60 -21.01 16.08
C GLY A 213 -18.62 -20.18 15.25
N ILE A 214 -19.13 -19.10 14.63
CA ILE A 214 -18.38 -18.11 13.85
C ILE A 214 -18.07 -16.89 14.76
N PRO A 215 -16.82 -16.72 15.20
CA PRO A 215 -16.42 -15.62 16.08
C PRO A 215 -16.45 -14.25 15.39
N ALA A 216 -16.36 -13.20 16.21
CA ALA A 216 -16.34 -11.81 15.76
C ALA A 216 -15.29 -11.52 14.68
N GLN A 217 -15.66 -10.71 13.68
CA GLN A 217 -14.75 -10.13 12.70
C GLN A 217 -14.25 -8.77 13.19
N SER A 218 -12.96 -8.49 13.07
CA SER A 218 -12.37 -7.21 13.46
C SER A 218 -11.46 -6.68 12.36
N GLY A 219 -11.61 -5.42 11.98
CA GLY A 219 -10.80 -4.77 10.95
C GLY A 219 -11.54 -3.73 10.12
N PHE A 220 -11.15 -3.64 8.85
CA PHE A 220 -11.58 -2.67 7.84
C PHE A 220 -11.89 -3.42 6.55
N ASP A 221 -12.99 -3.07 5.89
CA ASP A 221 -13.37 -3.62 4.58
C ASP A 221 -13.74 -2.46 3.67
N ALA A 222 -13.26 -2.45 2.42
CA ALA A 222 -13.63 -1.46 1.41
C ALA A 222 -15.00 -1.73 0.79
N GLY A 223 -15.51 -2.95 0.88
CA GLY A 223 -16.73 -3.37 0.20
C GLY A 223 -16.59 -3.57 -1.30
N ASN A 224 -15.36 -3.68 -1.82
CA ASN A 224 -15.07 -3.91 -3.24
C ASN A 224 -14.59 -5.34 -3.53
N LEU A 225 -14.65 -6.24 -2.54
CA LEU A 225 -14.19 -7.63 -2.62
C LEU A 225 -12.68 -7.81 -2.76
N GLU A 226 -11.90 -6.75 -2.57
CA GLU A 226 -10.46 -6.73 -2.81
C GLU A 226 -9.70 -6.14 -1.62
N ASP A 227 -10.01 -4.90 -1.26
CA ASP A 227 -9.27 -4.14 -0.25
C ASP A 227 -9.85 -4.33 1.16
N PHE A 228 -9.02 -4.79 2.09
CA PHE A 228 -9.40 -4.96 3.49
C PHE A 228 -8.18 -5.03 4.40
N VAL A 229 -8.39 -4.80 5.70
CA VAL A 229 -7.40 -5.03 6.75
C VAL A 229 -8.07 -5.82 7.86
N GLU A 230 -7.48 -6.92 8.31
CA GLU A 230 -8.04 -7.72 9.40
C GLU A 230 -7.14 -7.66 10.63
N ILE A 231 -7.73 -7.61 11.82
CA ILE A 231 -6.93 -7.72 13.05
C ILE A 231 -6.63 -9.19 13.33
N MET A 232 -5.40 -9.46 13.80
CA MET A 232 -4.99 -10.81 14.19
C MET A 232 -6.03 -11.48 15.10
N GLY A 233 -6.35 -12.74 14.78
CA GLY A 233 -7.30 -13.53 15.53
C GLY A 233 -8.76 -13.30 15.14
N SER A 234 -9.06 -12.40 14.21
CA SER A 234 -10.42 -12.20 13.70
C SER A 234 -11.02 -13.51 13.20
N ARG A 235 -12.30 -13.72 13.50
CA ARG A 235 -13.04 -14.99 13.26
C ARG A 235 -12.40 -16.24 13.85
N THR A 236 -11.56 -16.09 14.87
CA THR A 236 -11.04 -17.20 15.68
C THR A 236 -11.56 -17.13 17.12
N GLY A 237 -11.53 -18.26 17.82
CA GLY A 237 -11.93 -18.32 19.23
C GLY A 237 -11.04 -17.50 20.18
N GLU A 238 -9.94 -16.93 19.69
CA GLU A 238 -9.00 -16.13 20.48
C GLU A 238 -9.25 -14.62 20.35
N ILE A 239 -10.15 -14.18 19.45
CA ILE A 239 -10.33 -12.76 19.10
C ILE A 239 -10.51 -11.84 20.31
N ALA A 240 -11.39 -12.22 21.25
CA ALA A 240 -11.65 -11.46 22.47
C ALA A 240 -10.41 -11.31 23.34
N THR A 241 -9.64 -12.40 23.50
CA THR A 241 -8.39 -12.41 24.27
C THR A 241 -7.32 -11.56 23.61
N ILE A 242 -7.18 -11.64 22.28
CA ILE A 242 -6.19 -10.87 21.52
C ILE A 242 -6.51 -9.38 21.62
N LEU A 243 -7.74 -8.97 21.32
CA LEU A 243 -8.13 -7.56 21.32
C LEU A 243 -7.97 -6.90 22.69
N CYS A 244 -8.26 -7.62 23.79
CA CYS A 244 -8.11 -7.09 25.14
C CYS A 244 -6.67 -7.13 25.70
N ASN A 245 -5.86 -8.13 25.34
CA ASN A 245 -4.55 -8.33 25.98
C ASN A 245 -3.35 -7.90 25.12
N GLN A 246 -3.55 -7.74 23.81
CA GLN A 246 -2.54 -7.29 22.86
C GLN A 246 -2.85 -5.87 22.35
N SER A 247 -1.95 -5.36 21.51
CA SER A 247 -2.01 -4.02 20.94
C SER A 247 -0.97 -3.90 19.82
N ASN A 248 -1.19 -2.99 18.87
CA ASN A 248 -0.17 -2.53 17.93
C ASN A 248 0.55 -1.25 18.39
N VAL A 249 0.28 -0.80 19.61
CA VAL A 249 0.94 0.31 20.31
C VAL A 249 1.33 -0.12 21.73
N GLU A 250 2.03 0.72 22.48
CA GLU A 250 2.46 0.40 23.86
C GLU A 250 1.34 0.52 24.92
N GLU A 251 0.09 0.28 24.54
CA GLU A 251 -1.08 0.35 25.44
C GLU A 251 -2.01 -0.85 25.18
N ARG A 252 -2.05 -1.82 26.10
CA ARG A 252 -2.88 -3.04 25.97
C ARG A 252 -4.36 -2.70 25.77
N GLY A 253 -5.01 -3.36 24.83
CA GLY A 253 -6.41 -3.11 24.53
C GLY A 253 -6.66 -1.88 23.65
N VAL A 254 -5.60 -1.17 23.24
CA VAL A 254 -5.70 -0.06 22.29
C VAL A 254 -5.13 -0.47 20.96
N TRP A 255 -5.83 -0.19 19.87
CA TRP A 255 -5.37 -0.46 18.51
C TRP A 255 -5.49 0.83 17.71
N ARG A 256 -4.38 1.33 17.15
CA ARG A 256 -4.36 2.58 16.38
C ARG A 256 -4.01 2.31 14.93
N PHE A 257 -4.79 2.88 14.02
CA PHE A 257 -4.58 2.81 12.59
C PHE A 257 -4.63 4.22 12.03
N GLN A 258 -3.91 4.42 10.94
CA GLN A 258 -3.93 5.66 10.20
C GLN A 258 -4.57 5.37 8.85
N VAL A 259 -5.58 6.15 8.48
CA VAL A 259 -6.12 6.13 7.12
C VAL A 259 -5.55 7.33 6.40
N ARG A 260 -4.79 7.07 5.35
CA ARG A 260 -4.07 8.08 4.57
C ARG A 260 -4.29 7.84 3.11
N THR A 261 -4.69 8.88 2.41
CA THR A 261 -5.10 8.79 1.01
C THR A 261 -6.13 7.68 0.71
N GLY A 262 -6.94 7.32 1.70
CA GLY A 262 -7.89 6.20 1.61
C GLY A 262 -7.33 4.85 2.02
N GLU A 263 -6.03 4.66 2.13
CA GLU A 263 -5.44 3.37 2.52
C GLU A 263 -5.29 3.27 4.04
N VAL A 264 -5.61 2.11 4.60
CA VAL A 264 -5.37 1.80 6.02
C VAL A 264 -3.92 1.38 6.19
N LEU A 265 -3.14 2.13 6.96
CA LEU A 265 -1.76 1.80 7.27
C LEU A 265 -1.70 0.82 8.45
N CYS A 266 -0.96 -0.28 8.28
CA CYS A 266 -0.64 -1.26 9.31
C CYS A 266 0.90 -1.35 9.49
N PRO A 267 1.41 -1.94 10.59
CA PRO A 267 2.84 -2.18 10.75
C PRO A 267 3.41 -2.99 9.57
N GLU A 268 4.52 -2.54 8.98
CA GLU A 268 5.11 -3.04 7.72
C GLU A 268 4.29 -2.78 6.44
N GLY A 269 3.06 -2.27 6.56
CA GLY A 269 2.25 -1.77 5.46
C GLY A 269 2.91 -0.56 4.82
N GLY A 270 3.04 -0.57 3.50
CA GLY A 270 3.82 0.40 2.76
C GLY A 270 5.33 0.16 2.78
N SER A 271 5.87 -0.96 3.27
CA SER A 271 7.28 -1.27 3.07
C SER A 271 7.52 -1.97 1.73
N THR A 272 8.74 -1.92 1.20
CA THR A 272 9.13 -2.62 -0.03
C THR A 272 9.08 -4.12 0.17
N CYS A 273 8.74 -4.86 -0.88
CA CYS A 273 8.83 -6.31 -0.90
C CYS A 273 8.99 -6.80 -2.34
N GLU A 274 9.28 -8.08 -2.48
CA GLU A 274 9.30 -8.76 -3.77
C GLU A 274 8.10 -9.70 -3.82
N THR A 275 7.31 -9.61 -4.88
CA THR A 275 6.21 -10.54 -5.13
C THR A 275 6.77 -11.84 -5.72
N GLU A 276 5.93 -12.88 -5.81
CA GLU A 276 6.27 -14.11 -6.52
C GLU A 276 6.04 -14.02 -8.03
N LEU A 277 5.62 -12.85 -8.55
CA LEU A 277 5.43 -12.61 -9.98
C LEU A 277 6.77 -12.33 -10.67
N PRO A 278 6.92 -12.69 -11.95
CA PRO A 278 8.14 -12.42 -12.70
C PRO A 278 8.21 -10.94 -13.15
N GLY A 279 9.34 -10.58 -13.74
CA GLY A 279 9.50 -9.31 -14.44
C GLY A 279 9.27 -8.05 -13.62
N ALA A 280 8.62 -7.07 -14.23
CA ALA A 280 8.26 -5.80 -13.62
C ALA A 280 7.35 -5.97 -12.39
N CYS A 281 6.48 -6.98 -12.42
CA CYS A 281 5.54 -7.27 -11.34
C CYS A 281 6.22 -7.83 -10.08
N ARG A 282 7.49 -8.22 -10.15
CA ARG A 282 8.27 -8.65 -8.98
C ARG A 282 8.41 -7.53 -7.96
N ALA A 283 8.54 -6.28 -8.40
CA ALA A 283 8.61 -5.15 -7.48
C ALA A 283 7.25 -4.95 -6.82
N GLY A 284 7.22 -5.06 -5.50
CA GLY A 284 5.99 -4.97 -4.73
C GLY A 284 6.10 -4.08 -3.50
N ARG A 285 4.93 -3.84 -2.91
CA ARG A 285 4.76 -3.14 -1.65
C ARG A 285 3.85 -3.95 -0.75
N ARG A 286 4.20 -3.97 0.53
CA ARG A 286 3.41 -4.64 1.55
C ARG A 286 2.10 -3.90 1.73
N GLN A 287 1.02 -4.48 1.28
CA GLN A 287 -0.33 -4.01 1.56
C GLN A 287 -0.89 -4.81 2.72
N CYS A 288 -1.67 -4.15 3.56
CA CYS A 288 -2.30 -4.80 4.68
C CYS A 288 -3.26 -5.88 4.18
N GLY A 289 -3.12 -7.11 4.66
CA GLY A 289 -3.92 -8.23 4.20
C GLY A 289 -4.11 -9.23 5.33
N GLY A 290 -5.34 -9.39 5.79
CA GLY A 290 -5.60 -10.30 6.91
C GLY A 290 -4.83 -9.88 8.17
N SER A 291 -4.34 -10.87 8.92
CA SER A 291 -3.51 -10.69 10.13
C SER A 291 -2.04 -10.28 9.85
N GLY A 292 -1.72 -9.81 8.65
CA GLY A 292 -0.36 -9.48 8.24
C GLY A 292 -0.32 -8.53 7.06
N VAL A 293 0.79 -8.57 6.31
CA VAL A 293 0.98 -7.81 5.08
C VAL A 293 1.21 -8.75 3.91
N ALA A 294 0.47 -8.55 2.83
CA ALA A 294 0.67 -9.21 1.55
C ALA A 294 1.58 -8.35 0.67
N CYS A 295 2.49 -8.95 -0.08
CA CYS A 295 3.28 -8.22 -1.06
C CYS A 295 2.50 -8.12 -2.38
N ASN A 296 2.01 -6.93 -2.71
CA ASN A 296 1.29 -6.69 -3.96
C ASN A 296 2.16 -5.92 -4.95
N PRO A 297 2.09 -6.22 -6.25
CA PRO A 297 2.90 -5.56 -7.27
C PRO A 297 2.59 -4.06 -7.31
N VAL A 298 3.62 -3.21 -7.51
CA VAL A 298 3.43 -1.76 -7.67
C VAL A 298 3.42 -1.32 -9.13
N LEU A 299 3.74 -2.23 -10.04
CA LEU A 299 3.73 -2.00 -11.48
C LEU A 299 2.70 -2.94 -12.11
N GLU A 300 1.83 -2.36 -12.94
CA GLU A 300 0.88 -3.12 -13.75
C GLU A 300 1.59 -3.70 -14.98
N PRO A 301 1.20 -4.90 -15.46
CA PRO A 301 1.67 -5.44 -16.72
C PRO A 301 1.45 -4.49 -17.89
N THR A 302 2.46 -4.35 -18.76
CA THR A 302 2.38 -3.56 -20.00
C THR A 302 2.98 -4.32 -21.17
N ASP A 303 2.65 -3.95 -22.41
CA ASP A 303 3.26 -4.55 -23.60
C ASP A 303 4.81 -4.53 -23.56
N GLU A 304 5.43 -5.64 -23.97
CA GLU A 304 6.88 -5.82 -24.05
C GLU A 304 7.60 -4.71 -24.82
N ARG A 305 8.78 -4.37 -24.31
CA ARG A 305 9.74 -3.43 -24.89
C ARG A 305 11.10 -4.08 -24.81
N CYS A 306 11.98 -3.78 -25.76
CA CYS A 306 13.29 -4.39 -25.78
C CYS A 306 14.17 -3.66 -24.78
N ASP A 307 13.98 -4.00 -23.51
CA ASP A 307 14.61 -3.35 -22.37
C ASP A 307 15.15 -4.33 -21.31
N GLY A 308 14.96 -5.63 -21.52
CA GLY A 308 15.48 -6.70 -20.69
C GLY A 308 14.62 -6.93 -19.45
N ILE A 309 13.46 -6.26 -19.37
CA ILE A 309 12.46 -6.41 -18.34
C ILE A 309 11.27 -7.12 -18.99
N ASP A 310 10.85 -8.23 -18.37
CA ASP A 310 9.55 -8.85 -18.61
C ASP A 310 8.45 -7.84 -18.16
N ASN A 311 7.92 -7.08 -19.11
CA ASN A 311 7.00 -5.97 -18.87
C ASN A 311 5.56 -6.47 -18.67
N ASP A 312 5.18 -7.56 -19.32
CA ASP A 312 3.83 -8.14 -19.26
C ASP A 312 3.69 -9.23 -18.18
N CYS A 313 4.80 -9.59 -17.54
CA CYS A 313 4.90 -10.49 -16.40
C CYS A 313 4.46 -11.92 -16.72
N ASP A 314 4.65 -12.39 -17.96
CA ASP A 314 4.27 -13.73 -18.41
C ASP A 314 5.35 -14.79 -18.13
N GLY A 315 6.56 -14.37 -17.77
CA GLY A 315 7.68 -15.24 -17.48
C GLY A 315 8.68 -15.43 -18.63
N GLU A 316 8.44 -14.80 -19.77
CA GLU A 316 9.42 -14.61 -20.84
C GLU A 316 9.94 -13.17 -20.80
N THR A 317 10.94 -12.81 -21.61
CA THR A 317 11.53 -11.46 -21.57
C THR A 317 11.75 -10.97 -22.98
N ASP A 318 11.26 -9.76 -23.28
CA ASP A 318 11.35 -9.11 -24.57
C ASP A 318 10.75 -9.97 -25.71
N GLU A 319 9.67 -10.72 -25.44
CA GLU A 319 9.00 -11.57 -26.41
C GLU A 319 7.96 -10.83 -27.27
N GLY A 320 7.44 -11.52 -28.28
CA GLY A 320 6.56 -10.92 -29.28
C GLY A 320 7.31 -10.28 -30.45
N GLY A 321 6.80 -10.46 -31.68
CA GLY A 321 7.57 -10.18 -32.90
C GLY A 321 7.78 -8.71 -33.28
N ALA A 322 7.46 -7.74 -32.41
CA ALA A 322 7.47 -6.31 -32.73
C ALA A 322 8.22 -5.44 -31.70
N VAL A 323 9.06 -6.03 -30.87
CA VAL A 323 9.82 -5.29 -29.85
C VAL A 323 10.96 -4.45 -30.46
N CYS A 324 11.50 -4.89 -31.59
CA CYS A 324 12.55 -4.22 -32.36
C CYS A 324 12.12 -3.96 -33.82
N ARG A 325 12.87 -3.11 -34.54
CA ARG A 325 12.60 -2.82 -35.95
C ARG A 325 12.96 -4.01 -36.84
N ASP A 326 12.51 -3.98 -38.09
CA ASP A 326 12.89 -4.98 -39.09
C ASP A 326 14.41 -5.16 -39.17
N PHE A 327 14.88 -6.41 -39.13
CA PHE A 327 16.29 -6.85 -39.14
C PHE A 327 17.09 -6.64 -37.83
N GLU A 328 16.40 -6.42 -36.73
CA GLU A 328 16.97 -6.40 -35.37
C GLU A 328 16.30 -7.51 -34.53
N ALA A 329 17.07 -8.13 -33.65
CA ALA A 329 16.55 -9.01 -32.62
C ALA A 329 16.70 -8.31 -31.27
N CYS A 330 15.72 -8.49 -30.38
CA CYS A 330 15.94 -8.09 -29.01
C CYS A 330 16.89 -9.08 -28.34
N VAL A 331 18.02 -8.58 -27.88
CA VAL A 331 19.05 -9.40 -27.23
C VAL A 331 19.35 -8.77 -25.89
N ARG A 332 18.77 -9.33 -24.83
CA ARG A 332 19.00 -8.91 -23.44
C ARG A 332 18.71 -7.41 -23.24
N GLY A 333 17.58 -6.94 -23.77
CA GLY A 333 17.16 -5.55 -23.63
C GLY A 333 17.80 -4.51 -24.55
N THR A 334 18.44 -4.96 -25.64
CA THR A 334 18.97 -4.08 -26.69
C THR A 334 18.59 -4.64 -28.06
N CYS A 335 18.11 -3.77 -28.95
CA CYS A 335 17.84 -4.13 -30.35
C CYS A 335 19.14 -4.23 -31.12
N GLU A 336 19.70 -5.43 -31.19
CA GLU A 336 20.93 -5.71 -31.91
C GLU A 336 20.63 -6.15 -33.35
N ARG A 337 21.47 -5.71 -34.30
CA ARG A 337 21.44 -6.25 -35.66
C ARG A 337 22.08 -7.63 -35.67
N PHE A 338 21.54 -8.53 -36.48
CA PHE A 338 22.13 -9.86 -36.68
C PHE A 338 23.60 -9.79 -37.08
N CYS A 339 24.45 -10.63 -36.48
CA CYS A 339 25.86 -10.75 -36.85
C CYS A 339 26.00 -11.45 -38.21
N PHE A 340 25.94 -10.69 -39.32
CA PHE A 340 26.22 -11.21 -40.66
C PHE A 340 27.63 -10.82 -41.15
N GLU A 341 28.41 -11.83 -41.57
CA GLU A 341 29.77 -11.86 -42.17
C GLU A 341 30.89 -10.98 -41.55
N GLY A 342 30.59 -10.07 -40.62
CA GLY A 342 31.56 -9.17 -39.96
C GLY A 342 32.11 -9.64 -38.62
N GLY A 343 31.53 -10.69 -38.02
CA GLY A 343 31.91 -11.20 -36.69
C GLY A 343 31.46 -10.30 -35.54
N CYS A 344 31.73 -10.74 -34.31
CA CYS A 344 31.44 -9.99 -33.08
C CYS A 344 32.69 -9.23 -32.58
N PRO A 345 32.52 -8.20 -31.73
CA PRO A 345 33.64 -7.52 -31.07
C PRO A 345 34.54 -8.49 -30.29
N GLU A 346 35.79 -8.09 -30.02
CA GLU A 346 36.74 -8.92 -29.27
C GLU A 346 36.19 -9.28 -27.87
N GLY A 347 36.11 -10.58 -27.57
CA GLY A 347 35.50 -11.12 -26.33
C GLY A 347 34.06 -11.63 -26.48
N TYR A 348 33.48 -11.53 -27.68
CA TYR A 348 32.13 -11.95 -28.00
C TYR A 348 32.12 -12.95 -29.16
N VAL A 349 31.18 -13.90 -29.12
CA VAL A 349 30.92 -14.90 -30.17
C VAL A 349 29.52 -14.74 -30.73
N CYS A 350 29.39 -14.97 -32.04
CA CYS A 350 28.10 -15.03 -32.72
C CYS A 350 27.43 -16.36 -32.34
N GLY A 351 26.36 -16.29 -31.56
CA GLY A 351 25.63 -17.45 -31.06
C GLY A 351 24.74 -18.11 -32.13
N GLU A 352 24.06 -19.20 -31.78
CA GLU A 352 23.17 -19.94 -32.69
C GLU A 352 21.98 -19.10 -33.20
N ASN A 353 21.62 -18.02 -32.48
CA ASN A 353 20.56 -17.08 -32.85
C ASN A 353 21.06 -15.90 -33.70
N GLU A 354 22.29 -15.96 -34.23
CA GLU A 354 22.89 -14.88 -35.05
C GLU A 354 23.04 -13.55 -34.29
N THR A 355 23.33 -13.60 -32.99
CA THR A 355 23.52 -12.44 -32.10
C THR A 355 24.85 -12.53 -31.33
N CYS A 356 25.42 -11.40 -30.92
CA CYS A 356 26.71 -11.36 -30.23
C CYS A 356 26.55 -11.56 -28.72
N GLY A 357 27.33 -12.45 -28.11
CA GLY A 357 27.33 -12.66 -26.66
C GLY A 357 28.72 -12.99 -26.12
N GLU A 358 28.99 -12.65 -24.85
CA GLU A 358 30.26 -13.00 -24.21
C GLU A 358 30.59 -14.49 -24.32
N ASP A 359 31.83 -14.81 -24.68
CA ASP A 359 32.31 -16.21 -24.80
C ASP A 359 32.07 -17.02 -23.53
N SER A 360 32.25 -16.41 -22.35
CA SER A 360 32.07 -17.07 -21.07
C SER A 360 30.61 -17.42 -20.74
N CYS A 361 29.67 -16.74 -21.40
CA CYS A 361 28.23 -16.88 -21.23
C CYS A 361 27.56 -17.59 -22.40
N ALA A 362 28.34 -18.14 -23.34
CA ALA A 362 27.81 -18.90 -24.47
C ALA A 362 27.02 -20.14 -23.96
N GLY A 363 25.74 -20.20 -24.29
CA GLY A 363 24.84 -21.29 -23.89
C GLY A 363 24.31 -21.21 -22.45
N ILE A 364 24.60 -20.13 -21.72
CA ILE A 364 24.06 -19.89 -20.37
C ILE A 364 22.78 -19.07 -20.48
N SER A 365 21.66 -19.64 -20.03
CA SER A 365 20.38 -18.96 -19.88
C SER A 365 20.15 -18.65 -18.41
N CYS A 366 20.00 -17.37 -18.08
CA CYS A 366 19.70 -16.92 -16.73
C CYS A 366 18.19 -16.79 -16.51
N LYS A 367 17.77 -16.84 -15.24
CA LYS A 367 16.38 -16.55 -14.88
C LYS A 367 16.07 -15.08 -15.10
N ILE A 368 14.80 -14.74 -15.22
CA ILE A 368 14.31 -13.35 -15.30
C ILE A 368 14.87 -12.53 -14.14
N GLY A 369 15.31 -11.31 -14.44
CA GLY A 369 15.97 -10.41 -13.48
C GLY A 369 17.44 -10.75 -13.20
N MET A 370 17.99 -11.82 -13.79
CA MET A 370 19.41 -12.16 -13.70
C MET A 370 20.13 -11.98 -15.03
N VAL A 371 21.39 -11.59 -14.95
CA VAL A 371 22.30 -11.47 -16.11
C VAL A 371 23.49 -12.41 -15.96
N CYS A 372 23.95 -12.99 -17.08
CA CYS A 372 25.20 -13.75 -17.06
C CYS A 372 26.40 -12.81 -17.07
N ALA A 373 27.25 -12.90 -16.05
CA ALA A 373 28.52 -12.19 -15.96
C ALA A 373 29.63 -13.16 -15.56
N GLY A 374 30.68 -13.26 -16.38
CA GLY A 374 31.83 -14.14 -16.10
C GLY A 374 31.49 -15.63 -16.03
N GLY A 375 30.47 -16.06 -16.80
CA GLY A 375 30.01 -17.46 -16.84
C GLY A 375 29.09 -17.88 -15.69
N ALA A 376 28.57 -16.94 -14.90
CA ALA A 376 27.59 -17.20 -13.85
C ALA A 376 26.41 -16.21 -13.93
N CYS A 377 25.22 -16.66 -13.56
CA CYS A 377 24.06 -15.78 -13.43
C CYS A 377 24.13 -15.00 -12.11
N VAL A 378 24.09 -13.68 -12.20
CA VAL A 378 24.05 -12.74 -11.08
C VAL A 378 22.78 -11.90 -11.15
N ASP A 379 22.30 -11.42 -10.01
CA ASP A 379 21.17 -10.49 -9.97
C ASP A 379 21.56 -9.19 -10.71
N ALA A 380 20.77 -8.79 -11.69
CA ALA A 380 21.09 -7.62 -12.52
C ALA A 380 21.01 -6.30 -11.73
N CYS A 381 20.30 -6.29 -10.59
CA CYS A 381 20.20 -5.15 -9.69
C CYS A 381 21.22 -5.18 -8.55
N ASP A 382 22.07 -6.21 -8.45
CA ASP A 382 23.14 -6.25 -7.45
C ASP A 382 24.12 -5.09 -7.68
N GLY A 383 24.28 -4.25 -6.65
CA GLY A 383 25.12 -3.05 -6.71
C GLY A 383 24.52 -1.84 -7.45
N VAL A 384 23.30 -1.94 -8.01
CA VAL A 384 22.63 -0.82 -8.68
C VAL A 384 21.93 0.07 -7.66
N LEU A 385 22.37 1.34 -7.54
CA LEU A 385 21.71 2.32 -6.68
C LEU A 385 20.89 3.31 -7.50
N CYS A 386 19.56 3.16 -7.45
CA CYS A 386 18.65 4.04 -8.15
C CYS A 386 18.44 5.36 -7.41
N PRO A 387 18.49 6.51 -8.11
CA PRO A 387 18.29 7.82 -7.49
C PRO A 387 16.84 8.03 -7.05
N GLY A 388 16.66 8.63 -5.87
CA GLY A 388 15.36 9.07 -5.37
C GLY A 388 14.38 7.90 -5.18
N THR A 389 13.22 7.98 -5.83
CA THR A 389 12.11 7.04 -5.71
C THR A 389 12.01 6.08 -6.91
N GLN A 390 13.12 5.83 -7.60
CA GLN A 390 13.20 4.88 -8.71
C GLN A 390 13.32 3.44 -8.22
N ILE A 391 12.92 2.49 -9.07
CA ILE A 391 12.95 1.05 -8.80
C ILE A 391 14.00 0.43 -9.71
N CYS A 392 14.86 -0.45 -9.19
CA CYS A 392 15.73 -1.25 -10.06
C CYS A 392 14.97 -2.48 -10.57
N LEU A 393 14.92 -2.64 -11.89
CA LEU A 393 14.45 -3.84 -12.57
C LEU A 393 15.46 -4.22 -13.64
N ALA A 394 15.89 -5.48 -13.66
CA ALA A 394 16.86 -6.00 -14.63
C ALA A 394 18.12 -5.12 -14.82
N GLY A 395 18.60 -4.49 -13.73
CA GLY A 395 19.76 -3.60 -13.75
C GLY A 395 19.51 -2.19 -14.28
N ARG A 396 18.24 -1.82 -14.49
CA ARG A 396 17.81 -0.50 -14.95
C ARG A 396 16.97 0.18 -13.88
N CYS A 397 17.25 1.46 -13.64
CA CYS A 397 16.44 2.29 -12.76
C CYS A 397 15.26 2.88 -13.53
N ILE A 398 14.05 2.48 -13.16
CA ILE A 398 12.81 2.96 -13.74
C ILE A 398 12.10 3.92 -12.79
N ASP A 399 11.42 4.91 -13.35
CA ASP A 399 10.57 5.81 -12.59
C ASP A 399 9.19 5.17 -12.38
N GLY A 400 9.04 4.45 -11.27
CA GLY A 400 7.75 3.87 -10.88
C GLY A 400 6.67 4.94 -10.66
N CYS A 401 7.05 6.19 -10.39
CA CYS A 401 6.11 7.29 -10.16
C CYS A 401 5.63 7.97 -11.44
N LEU A 402 6.11 7.56 -12.61
CA LEU A 402 5.67 8.11 -13.88
C LEU A 402 4.18 7.81 -14.11
N GLY A 403 3.35 8.84 -14.16
CA GLY A 403 1.90 8.71 -14.31
C GLY A 403 1.14 8.52 -13.00
N VAL A 404 1.84 8.33 -11.88
CA VAL A 404 1.24 8.27 -10.55
C VAL A 404 0.93 9.69 -10.08
N THR A 405 -0.36 9.98 -9.88
CA THR A 405 -0.81 11.28 -9.36
C THR A 405 -1.24 11.12 -7.91
N CYS A 406 -0.42 11.62 -6.99
CA CYS A 406 -0.74 11.65 -5.57
C CYS A 406 -1.44 12.95 -5.18
N ASP A 407 -2.17 12.89 -4.08
CA ASP A 407 -2.69 14.09 -3.43
C ASP A 407 -1.50 15.00 -3.05
N PRO A 408 -1.40 16.22 -3.60
CA PRO A 408 -0.21 17.05 -3.45
C PRO A 408 0.00 17.55 -2.02
N ASP A 409 -1.06 17.61 -1.22
CA ASP A 409 -1.03 18.10 0.15
C ASP A 409 -0.83 16.94 1.14
N CYS A 410 -1.31 15.74 0.82
CA CYS A 410 -1.38 14.62 1.76
C CYS A 410 -0.42 13.48 1.44
N ALA A 411 0.00 13.33 0.18
CA ALA A 411 0.87 12.26 -0.25
C ALA A 411 2.05 12.73 -1.12
N VAL A 412 2.97 11.80 -1.31
CA VAL A 412 4.09 11.88 -2.24
C VAL A 412 4.27 10.50 -2.84
N CYS A 413 4.61 10.42 -4.13
CA CYS A 413 4.88 9.11 -4.72
C CYS A 413 6.24 8.61 -4.23
N ASP A 414 6.27 7.37 -3.73
CA ASP A 414 7.48 6.62 -3.45
C ASP A 414 7.41 5.29 -4.21
N ARG A 415 8.26 5.13 -5.23
CA ARG A 415 8.45 3.89 -6.00
C ARG A 415 7.13 3.29 -6.48
N GLY A 416 6.31 4.12 -7.12
CA GLY A 416 5.07 3.72 -7.79
C GLY A 416 3.81 3.73 -6.94
N GLN A 417 3.91 4.00 -5.63
CA GLN A 417 2.73 4.12 -4.77
C GLN A 417 2.68 5.48 -4.09
N CYS A 418 1.47 6.04 -3.95
CA CYS A 418 1.26 7.23 -3.14
C CYS A 418 1.37 6.89 -1.67
N VAL A 419 2.42 7.41 -1.04
CA VAL A 419 2.60 7.29 0.41
C VAL A 419 2.21 8.58 1.10
N PRO A 420 1.75 8.50 2.36
CA PRO A 420 1.48 9.69 3.16
C PRO A 420 2.73 10.53 3.28
N ARG A 421 2.58 11.85 3.25
CA ARG A 421 3.70 12.75 3.55
C ARG A 421 4.06 12.58 5.02
N CYS A 422 5.33 12.31 5.30
CA CYS A 422 5.83 12.37 6.68
C CYS A 422 5.64 13.79 7.25
N VAL A 423 5.56 13.88 8.58
CA VAL A 423 5.74 15.15 9.30
C VAL A 423 7.06 15.14 10.09
N PRO A 424 7.64 16.31 10.39
CA PRO A 424 8.88 16.37 11.18
C PRO A 424 8.71 15.69 12.55
N GLY A 425 9.50 14.64 12.78
CA GLY A 425 9.51 13.88 14.03
C GLY A 425 8.79 12.53 14.00
N GLU A 426 8.13 12.17 12.89
CA GLU A 426 7.48 10.85 12.73
C GLU A 426 8.37 9.78 12.07
N CYS A 427 9.49 10.18 11.45
CA CYS A 427 10.43 9.24 10.86
C CYS A 427 11.29 8.53 11.92
N GLY A 428 11.88 7.39 11.55
CA GLY A 428 12.73 6.60 12.45
C GLY A 428 13.94 7.37 12.99
N ASP A 429 14.62 6.81 13.99
CA ASP A 429 15.72 7.47 14.71
C ASP A 429 16.90 7.89 13.82
N GLU A 430 17.09 7.29 12.64
CA GLU A 430 18.12 7.66 11.66
C GLU A 430 17.57 8.39 10.43
N GLU A 431 16.28 8.75 10.44
CA GLU A 431 15.59 9.39 9.31
C GLU A 431 15.00 10.75 9.69
N ARG A 432 14.91 11.67 8.73
CA ARG A 432 14.12 12.90 8.90
C ARG A 432 13.18 13.07 7.73
N CYS A 433 12.09 13.76 8.02
CA CYS A 433 11.15 14.13 6.98
C CYS A 433 11.74 15.22 6.07
N GLU A 434 11.79 14.95 4.77
CA GLU A 434 12.20 15.90 3.74
C GLU A 434 11.38 15.68 2.46
N GLY A 435 10.80 16.75 1.92
CA GLY A 435 9.96 16.65 0.72
C GLY A 435 8.67 15.82 0.89
N GLY A 436 8.35 15.37 2.10
CA GLY A 436 7.25 14.45 2.39
C GLY A 436 7.67 12.99 2.50
N LEU A 437 8.96 12.65 2.34
CA LEU A 437 9.49 11.30 2.54
C LEU A 437 10.43 11.24 3.75
N CYS A 438 10.42 10.11 4.45
CA CYS A 438 11.46 9.82 5.43
C CYS A 438 12.73 9.47 4.67
N VAL A 439 13.74 10.33 4.82
CA VAL A 439 15.07 10.17 4.20
C VAL A 439 16.10 10.05 5.31
N ASP A 440 17.18 9.32 5.05
CA ASP A 440 18.31 9.20 5.98
C ASP A 440 18.79 10.60 6.43
N LYS A 441 18.87 10.83 7.76
CA LYS A 441 19.34 12.08 8.38
C LYS A 441 20.70 12.52 7.84
N ALA A 442 21.59 11.56 7.57
CA ALA A 442 22.91 11.81 7.02
C ALA A 442 22.84 12.38 5.60
N CYS A 443 21.83 11.98 4.82
CA CYS A 443 21.60 12.45 3.46
C CYS A 443 20.67 13.64 3.33
N ALA A 444 19.96 13.95 4.39
CA ALA A 444 18.90 14.91 4.31
C ALA A 444 19.44 16.35 4.18
N GLY A 445 19.09 17.03 3.10
CA GLY A 445 19.60 18.36 2.73
C GLY A 445 20.96 18.33 2.03
N MET A 446 21.49 17.13 1.75
CA MET A 446 22.70 16.96 0.96
C MET A 446 22.37 17.08 -0.53
N ALA A 447 22.90 18.11 -1.17
CA ALA A 447 22.88 18.23 -2.63
C ALA A 447 24.14 17.58 -3.18
N CYS A 448 23.98 16.42 -3.82
CA CYS A 448 25.07 15.78 -4.54
C CYS A 448 25.28 16.42 -5.92
N ALA A 449 26.53 16.40 -6.39
CA ALA A 449 26.84 16.84 -7.75
C ALA A 449 26.03 15.99 -8.75
N GLU A 450 25.76 16.55 -9.93
CA GLU A 450 25.01 15.88 -10.98
C GLU A 450 25.57 14.47 -11.24
N GLY A 451 24.70 13.45 -11.17
CA GLY A 451 25.08 12.05 -11.32
C GLY A 451 25.51 11.30 -10.06
N LEU A 452 25.63 11.96 -8.91
CA LEU A 452 25.93 11.32 -7.63
C LEU A 452 24.66 11.21 -6.76
N VAL A 453 24.60 10.16 -5.95
CA VAL A 453 23.49 9.88 -5.04
C VAL A 453 23.99 9.84 -3.60
N CYS A 454 23.21 10.35 -2.66
CA CYS A 454 23.63 10.29 -1.26
C CYS A 454 23.41 8.89 -0.69
N ARG A 455 24.43 8.38 0.00
CA ARG A 455 24.42 7.13 0.78
C ARG A 455 25.25 7.34 2.04
N ASP A 456 24.69 7.03 3.22
CA ASP A 456 25.38 7.18 4.51
C ASP A 456 26.00 8.58 4.74
N GLY A 457 25.34 9.62 4.23
CA GLY A 457 25.81 11.00 4.31
C GLY A 457 27.03 11.32 3.44
N GLN A 458 27.26 10.55 2.38
CA GLN A 458 28.28 10.81 1.38
C GLN A 458 27.68 10.72 -0.03
N CYS A 459 28.11 11.62 -0.92
CA CYS A 459 27.77 11.51 -2.33
C CYS A 459 28.58 10.38 -2.95
N ALA A 460 27.91 9.28 -3.24
CA ALA A 460 28.45 8.10 -3.87
C ALA A 460 28.17 8.12 -5.38
N ASP A 461 29.08 7.55 -6.16
CA ASP A 461 28.81 7.24 -7.56
C ASP A 461 27.80 6.08 -7.58
N PRO A 462 26.59 6.25 -8.15
CA PRO A 462 25.61 5.16 -8.26
C PRO A 462 26.13 4.00 -9.12
N CYS A 463 27.20 4.20 -9.89
CA CYS A 463 27.87 3.17 -10.65
C CYS A 463 28.99 2.45 -9.89
N GLU A 464 29.25 2.79 -8.63
CA GLU A 464 30.24 2.11 -7.82
C GLU A 464 29.80 0.67 -7.54
N ASN A 465 30.44 -0.28 -8.23
CA ASN A 465 30.15 -1.72 -8.26
C ASN A 465 28.92 -2.15 -9.07
N ALA A 466 28.33 -1.25 -9.88
CA ALA A 466 27.25 -1.63 -10.77
C ALA A 466 27.75 -2.65 -11.82
N LEU A 467 27.07 -3.79 -11.91
CA LEU A 467 27.29 -4.81 -12.93
C LEU A 467 26.25 -4.62 -14.04
N CYS A 468 26.66 -3.96 -15.11
CA CYS A 468 25.77 -3.69 -16.23
C CYS A 468 25.70 -4.87 -17.21
N PRO A 469 24.52 -5.14 -17.78
CA PRO A 469 24.31 -6.26 -18.69
C PRO A 469 25.17 -6.14 -19.95
N GLN A 470 25.59 -7.27 -20.52
CA GLN A 470 26.37 -7.33 -21.77
C GLN A 470 27.66 -6.47 -21.79
N GLY A 471 28.26 -6.18 -20.62
CA GLY A 471 29.44 -5.32 -20.55
C GLY A 471 29.16 -3.84 -20.82
N ASP A 472 27.89 -3.43 -20.75
CA ASP A 472 27.44 -2.05 -20.81
C ASP A 472 28.16 -1.17 -19.79
N VAL A 473 28.23 0.12 -20.11
CA VAL A 473 28.91 1.07 -19.26
C VAL A 473 27.86 1.64 -18.31
N CYS A 474 28.04 1.48 -17.00
CA CYS A 474 27.22 2.26 -16.07
C CYS A 474 27.57 3.76 -16.22
N ALA A 475 26.57 4.62 -16.38
CA ALA A 475 26.69 6.07 -16.39
C ALA A 475 25.51 6.70 -15.61
N LEU A 476 25.80 7.59 -14.66
CA LEU A 476 24.77 8.29 -13.86
C LEU A 476 23.76 7.34 -13.18
N GLY A 477 24.17 6.11 -12.84
CA GLY A 477 23.32 5.09 -12.21
C GLY A 477 22.46 4.29 -13.20
N GLN A 478 22.72 4.41 -14.50
CA GLN A 478 22.05 3.65 -15.54
C GLN A 478 23.05 2.83 -16.35
N CYS A 479 22.70 1.60 -16.70
CA CYS A 479 23.46 0.81 -17.66
C CYS A 479 23.14 1.27 -19.08
N ILE A 480 24.15 1.77 -19.79
CA ILE A 480 24.03 2.25 -21.17
C ILE A 480 24.86 1.41 -22.14
N PRO A 481 24.39 1.19 -23.40
CA PRO A 481 25.02 0.31 -24.37
C PRO A 481 26.52 0.57 -24.59
N ALA A 482 27.36 -0.46 -24.42
CA ALA A 482 28.82 -0.35 -24.60
C ALA A 482 29.25 -0.08 -26.05
N GLU A 483 28.38 -0.32 -27.03
CA GLU A 483 28.61 -0.02 -28.44
C GLU A 483 28.61 1.49 -28.73
N GLU A 484 27.78 2.25 -28.00
CA GLU A 484 27.68 3.69 -28.10
C GLU A 484 28.63 4.38 -27.11
N TRP A 485 29.00 3.76 -25.99
CA TRP A 485 29.73 4.43 -24.91
C TRP A 485 30.94 3.62 -24.40
N THR A 486 32.00 4.29 -23.97
CA THR A 486 33.20 3.66 -23.38
C THR A 486 33.67 4.41 -22.15
N ARG A 487 33.96 3.68 -21.08
CA ARG A 487 34.67 4.20 -19.92
C ARG A 487 36.18 4.13 -20.16
N ARG A 488 36.84 5.29 -20.22
CA ARG A 488 38.31 5.35 -20.33
C ARG A 488 38.96 4.91 -19.02
N ALA A 489 40.25 4.57 -19.08
CA ALA A 489 41.06 4.28 -17.87
C ALA A 489 41.10 5.46 -16.86
N SER A 490 40.74 6.67 -17.30
CA SER A 490 40.57 7.85 -16.45
C SER A 490 39.22 7.91 -15.71
N GLY A 491 38.31 6.94 -15.93
CA GLY A 491 36.94 6.94 -15.41
C GLY A 491 35.93 7.74 -16.25
N GLU A 492 36.40 8.50 -17.24
CA GLU A 492 35.57 9.36 -18.09
C GLU A 492 34.78 8.53 -19.11
N ILE A 493 33.47 8.76 -19.20
CA ILE A 493 32.56 8.08 -20.14
C ILE A 493 32.47 8.91 -21.43
N PHE A 494 32.70 8.27 -22.57
CA PHE A 494 32.79 8.94 -23.86
C PHE A 494 31.97 8.20 -24.93
N CYS A 495 31.17 8.93 -25.72
CA CYS A 495 30.40 8.35 -26.83
C CYS A 495 31.28 8.02 -28.04
N ARG A 496 31.09 6.84 -28.64
CA ARG A 496 31.82 6.33 -29.81
C ARG A 496 31.23 6.82 -31.14
N THR A 497 29.96 7.23 -31.19
CA THR A 497 29.26 7.61 -32.42
C THR A 497 29.07 9.14 -32.55
N PRO A 498 29.01 9.71 -33.77
CA PRO A 498 28.75 11.14 -33.99
C PRO A 498 27.30 11.58 -33.69
N GLU A 499 26.41 10.64 -33.38
CA GLU A 499 24.96 10.83 -33.25
C GLU A 499 24.50 11.11 -31.82
N CYS A 500 25.35 10.87 -30.82
CA CYS A 500 25.15 11.38 -29.47
C CYS A 500 25.29 12.91 -29.48
N ASP A 501 24.20 13.64 -29.31
CA ASP A 501 24.24 15.09 -29.18
C ASP A 501 25.14 15.49 -27.99
N PRO A 502 26.20 16.29 -28.19
CA PRO A 502 27.01 16.83 -27.09
C PRO A 502 26.21 17.78 -26.17
N GLY A 503 24.95 18.11 -26.52
CA GLY A 503 23.97 18.75 -25.65
C GLY A 503 23.09 17.81 -24.83
N SER A 504 23.26 16.49 -24.93
CA SER A 504 22.58 15.55 -24.02
C SER A 504 23.11 15.72 -22.59
N THR A 505 22.22 15.67 -21.61
CA THR A 505 22.55 15.74 -20.17
C THR A 505 23.62 14.71 -19.77
N LEU A 506 23.70 13.59 -20.48
CA LEU A 506 24.73 12.54 -20.33
C LEU A 506 26.17 13.02 -20.62
N CYS A 507 26.38 13.96 -21.56
CA CYS A 507 27.72 14.45 -21.91
C CYS A 507 28.22 15.60 -21.02
N ALA A 508 27.32 16.42 -20.47
CA ALA A 508 27.71 17.60 -19.69
C ALA A 508 28.19 17.25 -18.27
N ALA A 509 27.72 16.15 -17.70
CA ALA A 509 28.01 15.72 -16.33
C ALA A 509 29.32 14.91 -16.17
N ALA A 510 29.87 14.36 -17.26
CA ALA A 510 31.00 13.41 -17.20
C ALA A 510 32.39 14.03 -16.93
N ALA A 511 32.52 15.36 -16.79
CA ALA A 511 33.84 15.99 -16.61
C ALA A 511 33.84 17.22 -15.67
N PRO A 512 34.25 17.09 -14.39
CA PRO A 512 34.77 18.22 -13.64
C PRO A 512 36.24 18.46 -14.08
N GLY A 513 36.45 19.26 -15.14
CA GLY A 513 37.79 19.79 -15.46
C GLY A 513 38.25 19.86 -16.93
N ALA A 514 37.36 19.73 -17.91
CA ALA A 514 37.75 19.84 -19.32
C ALA A 514 38.32 21.24 -19.66
N ARG A 515 39.66 21.35 -19.76
CA ARG A 515 40.30 22.51 -20.40
C ARG A 515 40.10 22.42 -21.91
N THR A 516 39.22 23.25 -22.44
CA THR A 516 39.09 23.47 -23.88
C THR A 516 40.39 24.05 -24.45
N ARG A 517 41.07 23.35 -25.37
CA ARG A 517 42.09 23.96 -26.23
C ARG A 517 41.38 24.80 -27.32
N PRO A 518 41.74 26.06 -27.54
CA PRO A 518 41.10 26.87 -28.56
C PRO A 518 41.60 26.46 -29.95
N GLY A 519 40.77 25.71 -30.68
CA GLY A 519 40.89 25.51 -32.12
C GLY A 519 40.24 26.68 -32.86
N THR A 520 40.97 27.28 -33.80
CA THR A 520 40.56 28.45 -34.57
C THR A 520 39.37 28.17 -35.50
N ALA A 521 38.17 28.59 -35.12
CA ALA A 521 37.04 28.74 -36.03
C ALA A 521 36.82 30.22 -36.37
N ARG A 522 36.77 30.54 -37.67
CA ARG A 522 36.51 31.89 -38.19
C ARG A 522 35.05 32.30 -37.89
N PRO A 523 34.76 33.59 -37.61
CA PRO A 523 33.41 34.02 -37.24
C PRO A 523 32.53 34.20 -38.49
N GLY A 524 31.50 33.37 -38.61
CA GLY A 524 30.32 33.64 -39.43
C GLY A 524 29.35 34.53 -38.64
N ARG A 525 28.95 35.67 -39.23
CA ARG A 525 27.99 36.62 -38.66
C ARG A 525 26.56 36.07 -38.72
N TYR A 526 25.86 36.05 -37.58
CA TYR A 526 24.40 36.15 -37.51
C TYR A 526 24.01 37.14 -36.39
N PRO A 527 22.96 37.97 -36.56
CA PRO A 527 22.58 39.04 -35.64
C PRO A 527 21.71 38.54 -34.46
N PRO A 528 21.57 39.30 -33.36
CA PRO A 528 20.92 38.84 -32.13
C PRO A 528 19.38 38.88 -32.20
N PRO A 529 18.67 38.10 -31.36
CA PRO A 529 17.21 38.04 -31.33
C PRO A 529 16.62 39.28 -30.62
N GLY A 530 15.66 39.91 -31.29
CA GLY A 530 14.89 41.03 -30.77
C GLY A 530 13.75 40.58 -29.87
N THR A 531 13.69 41.19 -28.69
CA THR A 531 12.56 41.22 -27.77
C THR A 531 11.31 41.79 -28.44
N SER A 532 10.18 41.08 -28.38
CA SER A 532 8.88 41.61 -28.81
C SER A 532 7.94 41.74 -27.61
N VAL A 533 7.78 42.99 -27.17
CA VAL A 533 6.76 43.45 -26.23
C VAL A 533 5.47 43.69 -27.03
N LEU A 534 4.40 42.98 -26.71
CA LEU A 534 3.09 43.17 -27.33
C LEU A 534 2.39 44.38 -26.66
N THR A 535 2.21 45.47 -27.40
CA THR A 535 1.42 46.63 -26.97
C THR A 535 0.07 46.60 -27.68
N LEU A 536 -1.02 46.54 -26.91
CA LEU A 536 -2.40 46.55 -27.39
C LEU A 536 -2.86 48.00 -27.64
N LEU A 537 -3.24 48.34 -28.87
CA LEU A 537 -3.87 49.61 -29.24
C LEU A 537 -5.36 49.38 -29.54
N VAL A 538 -6.21 49.96 -28.69
CA VAL A 538 -7.67 50.09 -28.87
C VAL A 538 -7.94 51.34 -29.70
N LEU A 539 -8.70 51.24 -30.80
CA LEU A 539 -9.46 52.37 -31.35
C LEU A 539 -10.74 51.90 -32.05
N LEU A 540 -11.81 52.65 -31.75
CA LEU A 540 -13.21 52.52 -32.17
C LEU A 540 -13.45 52.77 -33.67
N GLY A 541 -14.53 52.21 -34.22
CA GLY A 541 -15.09 52.61 -35.52
C GLY A 541 -16.41 51.93 -35.89
N LEU A 542 -17.52 52.60 -35.60
CA LEU A 542 -18.91 52.26 -35.96
C LEU A 542 -19.15 52.14 -37.48
N GLY A 543 -20.05 51.24 -37.90
CA GLY A 543 -20.53 51.19 -39.28
C GLY A 543 -21.63 50.17 -39.55
N THR A 544 -22.89 50.60 -39.42
CA THR A 544 -24.14 49.87 -39.69
C THR A 544 -24.33 49.39 -41.14
N ARG A 545 -24.95 48.21 -41.37
CA ARG A 545 -26.25 48.06 -42.07
C ARG A 545 -26.65 46.59 -42.36
N ARG A 546 -27.86 46.27 -41.88
CA ARG A 546 -28.89 45.30 -42.32
C ARG A 546 -28.66 44.51 -43.62
N HIS A 547 -28.96 43.20 -43.59
CA HIS A 547 -30.12 42.63 -44.31
C HIS A 547 -30.54 41.26 -43.76
N ARG A 548 -31.87 41.05 -43.73
CA ARG A 548 -32.64 39.89 -43.25
C ARG A 548 -32.66 38.76 -44.29
N HIS A 549 -32.73 37.49 -43.85
CA HIS A 549 -33.57 36.39 -44.39
C HIS A 549 -33.56 35.25 -43.34
N LEU A 550 -34.69 34.92 -42.66
CA LEU A 550 -35.63 33.80 -42.94
C LEU A 550 -34.94 32.41 -42.88
N ALA A 551 -35.37 31.35 -42.16
CA ALA A 551 -36.58 30.99 -41.42
C ALA A 551 -36.23 29.81 -40.45
N ARG A 552 -36.71 29.80 -39.19
CA ARG A 552 -37.75 28.88 -38.62
C ARG A 552 -37.88 27.48 -39.25
N LEU A 553 -37.61 26.43 -38.44
CA LEU A 553 -38.50 25.36 -37.91
C LEU A 553 -37.59 24.24 -37.34
N ARG A 554 -37.65 23.83 -36.04
CA ARG A 554 -38.65 22.98 -35.36
C ARG A 554 -38.73 21.59 -36.04
N ASP A 555 -38.69 20.41 -35.42
CA ASP A 555 -38.87 19.89 -34.06
C ASP A 555 -38.36 18.42 -34.07
N LYS A 556 -37.99 17.90 -32.89
CA LYS A 556 -38.17 16.51 -32.39
C LYS A 556 -37.79 15.28 -33.25
N HIS A 557 -36.88 14.48 -32.70
CA HIS A 557 -37.22 13.14 -32.18
C HIS A 557 -36.50 12.91 -30.85
#